data_AF-A0A1Q8ZFC5-F1
#
_entry.id   AF-A0A1Q8ZFC5-F1
#
_cell.length_a   1.000
_cell.length_b   1.000
_cell.length_c   1.000
_cell.angle_alpha   90.00
_cell.angle_beta   90.00
_cell.angle_gamma   90.00
#
_symmetry.space_group_name_H-M   'P 1'
#
loop_
_entity.id
_entity.type
_entity.pdbx_description
1 polymer ?
#
loop_
_entity_poly.entity_id
_entity_poly.type
_entity_poly.pdbx_seq_one_letter_code
_entity_poly.pdbx_strand_id
1 'polypeptide(L)'
;MNPELQQTEYSDGISPHAETAKAKLDNNAGATESGTTGLLPSAESGQWQQIGLQMFDFFKDLANYLGAFIKEKPLTAVGLFLLAAVSVKLTLAVLNALNDLPLVAPTLELIGIGYVTWFTFRYLWKAASRQELIEQIQSLKGQIVGDDE
;
A
#
# COMPACT_ATOMS: atom_id res chain seq x y z
N MET A 1 -60.58 28.94 -0.59
CA MET A 1 -59.86 28.70 0.69
C MET A 1 -59.90 27.19 0.98
N ASN A 2 -58.76 26.65 1.40
CA ASN A 2 -58.44 25.27 1.84
C ASN A 2 -58.19 24.19 0.76
N PRO A 3 -56.96 23.66 0.69
CA PRO A 3 -56.70 22.26 0.38
C PRO A 3 -56.24 21.56 1.65
N GLU A 4 -57.13 20.77 2.26
CA GLU A 4 -56.72 19.75 3.22
C GLU A 4 -57.43 18.44 2.89
N LEU A 5 -56.69 17.38 3.24
CA LEU A 5 -57.13 16.03 3.57
C LEU A 5 -56.83 14.94 2.54
N GLN A 6 -55.97 14.07 3.03
CA GLN A 6 -55.39 12.87 2.47
C GLN A 6 -56.40 11.71 2.49
N GLN A 7 -56.05 10.68 1.71
CA GLN A 7 -56.22 9.25 2.02
C GLN A 7 -57.45 8.52 1.40
N THR A 8 -57.11 7.55 0.55
CA THR A 8 -57.89 6.34 0.18
C THR A 8 -56.83 5.22 0.20
N GLU A 9 -56.76 4.30 1.16
CA GLU A 9 -57.67 3.23 1.61
C GLU A 9 -57.93 2.11 0.57
N TYR A 10 -58.06 0.88 1.12
CA TYR A 10 -58.33 -0.46 0.57
C TYR A 10 -57.08 -1.35 0.30
N SER A 11 -56.68 -2.31 1.17
CA SER A 11 -57.35 -3.53 1.74
C SER A 11 -57.58 -4.59 0.66
N ASP A 12 -57.45 -5.91 0.80
CA ASP A 12 -57.31 -6.91 1.87
C ASP A 12 -56.87 -8.22 1.15
N GLY A 13 -56.29 -9.22 1.84
CA GLY A 13 -55.98 -10.51 1.18
C GLY A 13 -55.15 -11.49 2.01
N ILE A 14 -55.83 -12.16 2.92
CA ILE A 14 -55.42 -13.19 3.90
C ILE A 14 -54.62 -14.40 3.34
N SER A 15 -53.64 -14.87 4.14
CA SER A 15 -52.79 -16.11 4.13
C SER A 15 -53.61 -17.45 4.10
N PRO A 16 -53.09 -18.71 4.33
CA PRO A 16 -51.74 -19.23 4.64
C PRO A 16 -51.35 -20.61 3.99
N HIS A 17 -50.10 -21.06 4.09
CA HIS A 17 -49.80 -22.49 4.40
C HIS A 17 -48.33 -22.69 4.84
N ALA A 18 -48.17 -23.51 5.88
CA ALA A 18 -46.92 -23.85 6.53
C ALA A 18 -46.34 -25.21 6.08
N GLU A 19 -45.03 -25.35 6.30
CA GLU A 19 -44.31 -26.53 6.84
C GLU A 19 -43.71 -27.63 5.92
N THR A 20 -42.37 -27.66 5.92
CA THR A 20 -41.39 -28.80 5.87
C THR A 20 -41.35 -29.81 4.72
N ALA A 21 -40.15 -29.96 4.12
CA ALA A 21 -39.43 -31.26 4.01
C ALA A 21 -37.99 -31.06 3.49
N LYS A 22 -37.07 -31.89 3.99
CA LYS A 22 -35.62 -31.86 3.79
C LYS A 22 -35.23 -32.76 2.60
N ALA A 23 -34.22 -32.38 1.81
CA ALA A 23 -33.46 -33.31 0.98
C ALA A 23 -31.97 -32.90 0.90
N LYS A 24 -31.10 -33.76 1.42
CA LYS A 24 -29.65 -33.81 1.15
C LYS A 24 -29.42 -34.94 0.14
N LEU A 25 -28.49 -34.75 -0.81
CA LEU A 25 -27.75 -35.68 -1.71
C LEU A 25 -27.50 -34.90 -3.03
N ASP A 26 -26.32 -34.75 -3.64
CA ASP A 26 -25.15 -35.62 -3.78
C ASP A 26 -23.85 -34.84 -4.10
N ASN A 27 -22.72 -35.53 -3.95
CA ASN A 27 -21.35 -35.07 -4.19
C ASN A 27 -20.89 -35.26 -5.65
N ASN A 28 -20.03 -34.32 -6.09
CA ASN A 28 -18.85 -34.47 -6.97
C ASN A 28 -19.02 -34.83 -8.48
N ALA A 29 -18.72 -33.85 -9.33
CA ALA A 29 -17.84 -33.89 -10.52
C ALA A 29 -18.08 -32.58 -11.31
N GLY A 30 -17.15 -31.71 -11.68
CA GLY A 30 -15.70 -31.76 -11.80
C GLY A 30 -15.37 -30.92 -13.05
N ALA A 31 -14.58 -29.86 -12.93
CA ALA A 31 -13.76 -29.27 -14.00
C ALA A 31 -13.02 -28.03 -13.49
N THR A 32 -11.72 -28.22 -13.22
CA THR A 32 -10.61 -27.36 -13.65
C THR A 32 -10.76 -25.85 -13.55
N GLU A 33 -10.09 -25.25 -12.57
CA GLU A 33 -9.14 -24.16 -12.85
C GLU A 33 -8.17 -23.95 -11.68
N SER A 34 -6.96 -24.48 -11.87
CA SER A 34 -5.77 -24.03 -11.15
C SER A 34 -5.51 -22.57 -11.52
N GLY A 35 -5.82 -21.65 -10.61
CA GLY A 35 -5.48 -20.25 -10.72
C GLY A 35 -5.02 -19.74 -9.36
N THR A 36 -3.72 -19.45 -9.26
CA THR A 36 -3.05 -18.88 -8.11
C THR A 36 -3.77 -17.62 -7.59
N THR A 37 -4.62 -17.76 -6.58
CA THR A 37 -5.10 -16.61 -5.81
C THR A 37 -4.39 -16.64 -4.47
N GLY A 38 -3.10 -16.33 -4.51
CA GLY A 38 -2.32 -16.08 -3.30
C GLY A 38 -2.87 -14.82 -2.63
N LEU A 39 -3.67 -15.06 -1.59
CA LEU A 39 -4.03 -14.18 -0.48
C LEU A 39 -3.33 -12.81 -0.51
N LEU A 40 -3.99 -11.81 -1.10
CA LEU A 40 -3.81 -10.44 -0.64
C LEU A 40 -4.30 -10.45 0.81
N PRO A 41 -3.53 -9.98 1.82
CA PRO A 41 -4.13 -9.72 3.11
C PRO A 41 -5.25 -8.73 2.85
N SER A 42 -6.48 -9.15 3.16
CA SER A 42 -7.64 -8.26 3.10
C SER A 42 -7.25 -7.04 3.92
N ALA A 43 -7.07 -5.93 3.22
CA ALA A 43 -6.91 -4.63 3.82
C ALA A 43 -8.11 -4.43 4.74
N GLU A 44 -7.93 -4.71 6.03
CA GLU A 44 -8.88 -4.35 7.06
C GLU A 44 -9.09 -2.85 6.89
N SER A 45 -10.31 -2.43 6.58
CA SER A 45 -10.61 -1.05 6.22
C SER A 45 -10.14 -0.04 7.27
N GLY A 46 -10.01 -0.47 8.54
CA GLY A 46 -9.44 0.27 9.66
C GLY A 46 -7.92 0.43 9.67
N GLN A 47 -7.15 -0.51 9.11
CA GLN A 47 -5.68 -0.44 9.13
C GLN A 47 -5.14 0.67 8.23
N TRP A 48 -5.68 0.85 7.01
CA TRP A 48 -5.25 1.95 6.13
C TRP A 48 -5.60 3.33 6.67
N GLN A 49 -6.66 3.43 7.48
CA GLN A 49 -7.01 4.67 8.18
C GLN A 49 -6.03 4.94 9.33
N GLN A 50 -5.60 3.91 10.07
CA GLN A 50 -4.56 4.03 11.09
C GLN A 50 -3.18 4.36 10.51
N ILE A 51 -2.77 3.70 9.42
CA ILE A 51 -1.52 4.02 8.69
C ILE A 51 -1.57 5.47 8.20
N GLY A 52 -2.70 5.93 7.65
CA GLY A 52 -2.86 7.30 7.18
C GLY A 52 -2.75 8.33 8.31
N LEU A 53 -3.33 8.04 9.48
CA LEU A 53 -3.23 8.89 10.67
C LEU A 53 -1.81 8.94 11.21
N GLN A 54 -1.16 7.79 11.36
CA GLN A 54 0.24 7.70 11.82
C GLN A 54 1.19 8.43 10.87
N MET A 55 1.03 8.26 9.55
CA MET A 55 1.78 9.03 8.56
C MET A 55 1.55 10.52 8.74
N PHE A 56 0.30 10.95 8.88
CA PHE A 56 -0.01 12.37 9.06
C PHE A 56 0.58 12.95 10.33
N ASP A 57 0.62 12.19 11.43
CA ASP A 57 1.26 12.62 12.68
C ASP A 57 2.79 12.74 12.53
N PHE A 58 3.45 11.81 11.85
CA PHE A 58 4.87 11.98 11.49
C PHE A 58 5.10 13.21 10.58
N PHE A 59 4.20 13.47 9.63
CA PHE A 59 4.27 14.68 8.80
C PHE A 59 4.07 15.96 9.62
N LYS A 60 3.16 15.96 10.60
CA LYS A 60 2.99 17.08 11.53
C LYS A 60 4.26 17.30 12.35
N ASP A 61 4.82 16.24 12.92
CA ASP A 61 6.04 16.34 13.73
C ASP A 61 7.22 16.85 12.90
N LEU A 62 7.37 16.35 11.67
CA LEU A 62 8.37 16.85 10.74
C LEU A 62 8.12 18.31 10.36
N ALA A 63 6.88 18.69 10.05
CA ALA A 63 6.53 20.06 9.70
C ALA A 63 6.76 21.01 10.87
N ASN A 64 6.43 20.59 12.09
CA ASN A 64 6.69 21.32 13.32
C ASN A 64 8.19 21.47 13.58
N TYR A 65 8.98 20.40 13.40
CA TYR A 65 10.43 20.44 13.51
C TYR A 65 11.07 21.37 12.47
N LEU A 66 10.68 21.26 11.20
CA LEU A 66 11.13 22.17 10.14
C LEU A 66 10.74 23.62 10.45
N GLY A 67 9.53 23.85 10.93
CA GLY A 67 9.05 25.16 11.34
C GLY A 67 9.87 25.74 12.50
N ALA A 68 10.18 24.93 13.52
CA ALA A 68 11.03 25.31 14.64
C ALA A 68 12.46 25.60 14.16
N PHE A 69 13.03 24.74 13.30
CA PHE A 69 14.37 24.91 12.74
C PHE A 69 14.52 26.20 11.92
N ILE A 70 13.52 26.54 11.09
CA ILE A 70 13.49 27.80 10.33
C ILE A 70 13.42 29.00 11.26
N LYS A 71 12.66 28.90 12.36
CA LYS A 71 12.53 29.98 13.37
C LYS A 71 13.79 30.15 14.22
N GLU A 72 14.40 29.06 14.69
CA GLU A 72 15.58 29.08 15.57
C GLU A 72 16.89 29.37 14.82
N LYS A 73 17.02 28.89 13.57
CA LYS A 73 18.24 29.03 12.77
C LYS A 73 17.93 29.53 11.35
N PRO A 74 17.43 30.78 11.20
CA PRO A 74 16.98 31.30 9.92
C PRO A 74 18.10 31.35 8.87
N LEU A 75 19.34 31.67 9.28
CA LEU A 75 20.47 31.75 8.36
C LEU A 75 20.84 30.37 7.80
N THR A 76 20.87 29.32 8.64
CA THR A 76 21.11 27.95 8.20
C THR A 76 19.97 27.43 7.34
N ALA A 77 18.72 27.76 7.69
CA ALA A 77 17.56 27.37 6.91
C ALA A 77 17.58 27.98 5.51
N VAL A 78 17.94 29.25 5.35
CA VAL A 78 18.11 29.90 4.03
C VAL A 78 19.23 29.22 3.24
N GLY A 79 20.38 28.95 3.87
CA GLY A 79 21.49 28.24 3.22
C GLY A 79 21.08 26.84 2.74
N LEU A 80 20.38 26.07 3.59
CA LEU A 80 19.82 24.76 3.24
C LEU A 80 18.79 24.84 2.12
N PHE A 81 17.92 25.86 2.14
CA PHE A 81 16.93 26.06 1.09
C PHE A 81 17.58 26.35 -0.26
N LEU A 82 18.61 27.21 -0.28
CA LEU A 82 19.38 27.49 -1.49
C LEU A 82 20.11 26.23 -1.97
N LEU A 83 20.75 25.48 -1.07
CA LEU A 83 21.40 24.22 -1.40
C LEU A 83 20.40 23.23 -2.01
N ALA A 84 19.23 23.05 -1.39
CA ALA A 84 18.17 22.19 -1.89
C ALA A 84 17.69 22.64 -3.28
N ALA A 85 17.51 23.93 -3.50
CA ALA A 85 17.14 24.47 -4.81
C ALA A 85 18.19 24.17 -5.89
N VAL A 86 19.48 24.30 -5.56
CA VAL A 86 20.58 23.95 -6.47
C VAL A 86 20.60 22.44 -6.73
N SER A 87 20.44 21.61 -5.71
CA SER A 87 20.35 20.15 -5.88
C SER A 87 19.21 19.75 -6.80
N VAL A 88 18.02 20.33 -6.62
CA VAL A 88 16.87 20.09 -7.51
C VAL A 88 17.21 20.50 -8.94
N LYS A 89 17.78 21.71 -9.14
CA LYS A 89 18.19 22.16 -10.48
C LYS A 89 19.23 21.24 -11.10
N LEU A 90 20.19 20.75 -10.33
CA LEU A 90 21.20 19.80 -10.78
C LEU A 90 20.54 18.47 -11.21
N THR A 91 19.64 17.91 -10.40
CA THR A 91 18.90 16.70 -10.76
C THR A 91 18.07 16.90 -12.03
N LEU A 92 17.38 18.03 -12.17
CA LEU A 92 16.64 18.37 -13.39
C LEU A 92 17.59 18.51 -14.60
N ALA A 93 18.76 19.13 -14.42
CA ALA A 93 19.74 19.29 -15.48
C ALA A 93 20.30 17.94 -15.94
N VAL A 94 20.61 17.04 -14.99
CA VAL A 94 20.99 15.66 -15.28
C VAL A 94 19.86 14.94 -16.01
N LEU A 95 18.63 15.04 -15.53
CA LEU A 95 17.48 14.39 -16.17
C LEU A 95 17.25 14.91 -17.59
N ASN A 96 17.40 16.21 -17.83
CA ASN A 96 17.34 16.80 -19.16
C ASN A 96 18.45 16.25 -20.07
N ALA A 97 19.70 16.24 -19.58
CA ALA A 97 20.83 15.69 -20.34
C ALA A 97 20.65 14.19 -20.65
N LEU A 98 20.06 13.44 -19.74
CA LEU A 98 19.70 12.04 -19.95
C LEU A 98 18.54 11.89 -20.95
N ASN A 99 17.57 12.80 -20.95
CA ASN A 99 16.46 12.80 -21.91
C ASN A 99 16.93 13.12 -23.35
N ASP A 100 18.01 13.88 -23.50
CA ASP A 100 18.67 14.11 -24.79
C ASP A 100 19.38 12.85 -25.32
N LEU A 101 19.61 11.85 -24.46
CA LEU A 101 20.19 10.56 -24.83
C LEU A 101 19.07 9.52 -25.05
N PRO A 102 18.76 9.15 -26.30
CA PRO A 102 17.65 8.24 -26.61
C PRO A 102 17.84 6.82 -26.08
N LEU A 103 19.03 6.49 -25.56
CA LEU A 103 19.36 5.17 -25.01
C LEU A 103 19.20 5.07 -23.49
N VAL A 104 19.08 6.18 -22.75
CA VAL A 104 19.03 6.12 -21.27
C VAL A 104 17.75 5.47 -20.78
N ALA A 105 16.60 5.90 -21.31
CA ALA A 105 15.31 5.31 -20.95
C ALA A 105 15.27 3.77 -21.18
N PRO A 106 15.57 3.25 -22.39
CA PRO A 106 15.52 1.81 -22.62
C PRO A 106 16.63 1.03 -21.88
N THR A 107 17.79 1.64 -21.61
CA THR A 107 18.85 0.97 -20.82
C THR A 107 18.48 0.89 -19.35
N LEU A 108 17.94 1.96 -18.74
CA LEU A 108 17.46 1.92 -17.36
C LEU A 108 16.26 0.98 -17.21
N GLU A 109 15.37 0.91 -18.19
CA GLU A 109 14.27 -0.07 -18.21
C GLU A 109 14.82 -1.51 -18.25
N LEU A 110 15.77 -1.79 -19.13
CA LEU A 110 16.41 -3.10 -19.22
C LEU A 110 17.16 -3.47 -17.93
N ILE A 111 17.90 -2.52 -17.35
CA ILE A 111 18.59 -2.69 -16.07
C ILE A 111 17.58 -2.91 -14.93
N GLY A 112 16.49 -2.14 -14.91
CA GLY A 112 15.44 -2.24 -13.91
C GLY A 112 14.74 -3.59 -13.96
N ILE A 113 14.28 -4.00 -15.14
CA ILE A 113 13.65 -5.31 -15.34
C ILE A 113 14.65 -6.43 -15.04
N GLY A 114 15.90 -6.32 -15.50
CA GLY A 114 16.95 -7.28 -15.22
C GLY A 114 17.21 -7.43 -13.73
N TYR A 115 17.33 -6.31 -13.01
CA TYR A 115 17.58 -6.30 -11.57
C TYR A 115 16.39 -6.80 -10.78
N VAL A 116 15.17 -6.34 -11.08
CA VAL A 116 13.94 -6.81 -10.41
C VAL A 116 13.73 -8.30 -10.65
N THR A 117 13.94 -8.78 -11.89
CA THR A 117 13.82 -10.20 -12.22
C THR A 117 14.88 -11.02 -11.50
N TRP A 118 16.14 -10.58 -11.51
CA TRP A 118 17.24 -11.25 -10.81
C TRP A 118 17.01 -11.28 -9.30
N PHE A 119 16.64 -10.15 -8.71
CA PHE A 119 16.35 -10.02 -7.28
C PHE A 119 15.19 -10.91 -6.88
N THR A 120 14.09 -10.86 -7.64
CA THR A 120 12.91 -11.69 -7.38
C THR A 120 13.27 -13.17 -7.49
N PHE A 121 13.98 -13.61 -8.53
CA PHE A 121 14.38 -15.01 -8.67
C PHE A 121 15.36 -15.46 -7.57
N ARG A 122 16.38 -14.64 -7.29
CA ARG A 122 17.48 -14.95 -6.37
C ARG A 122 17.05 -14.94 -4.90
N TYR A 123 16.18 -14.02 -4.50
CA TYR A 123 15.84 -13.80 -3.10
C TYR A 123 14.38 -14.15 -2.78
N LEU A 124 13.44 -13.96 -3.72
CA LEU A 124 12.03 -14.30 -3.51
C LEU A 124 11.68 -15.69 -4.07
N TRP A 125 12.24 -16.18 -5.17
CA TRP A 125 11.80 -17.48 -5.69
C TRP A 125 12.52 -18.65 -5.00
N LYS A 126 13.80 -18.48 -4.70
CA LYS A 126 14.64 -19.54 -4.15
C LYS A 126 14.40 -19.70 -2.64
N ALA A 127 13.69 -20.76 -2.24
CA ALA A 127 13.34 -21.05 -0.84
C ALA A 127 14.56 -21.07 0.11
N ALA A 128 15.69 -21.63 -0.36
CA ALA A 128 16.95 -21.63 0.40
C ALA A 128 17.48 -20.21 0.67
N SER A 129 17.31 -19.28 -0.29
CA SER A 129 17.74 -17.88 -0.13
C SER A 129 16.78 -17.07 0.73
N ARG A 130 15.49 -17.46 0.80
CA ARG A 130 14.56 -16.91 1.79
C ARG A 130 14.94 -17.30 3.22
N GLN A 131 15.30 -18.56 3.43
CA GLN A 131 15.68 -19.07 4.76
C GLN A 131 16.96 -18.38 5.26
N GLU A 132 17.98 -18.28 4.41
CA GLU A 132 19.23 -17.59 4.72
C GLU A 132 19.02 -16.08 4.98
N LEU A 133 18.11 -15.42 4.28
CA LEU A 133 17.77 -14.01 4.53
C LEU A 133 17.00 -13.83 5.83
N ILE A 134 16.03 -14.70 6.12
CA ILE A 134 15.24 -14.63 7.35
C ILE A 134 16.16 -14.83 8.56
N GLU A 135 17.07 -15.79 8.48
CA GLU A 135 18.02 -16.08 9.56
C GLU A 135 19.00 -14.93 9.78
N GLN A 136 19.52 -14.31 8.71
CA GLN A 136 20.34 -13.10 8.80
C GLN A 136 19.56 -11.92 9.36
N ILE A 137 18.34 -11.66 8.88
CA ILE A 137 17.49 -10.56 9.39
C ILE A 137 17.17 -10.78 10.87
N GLN A 138 16.91 -12.02 11.30
CA GLN A 138 16.64 -12.35 12.70
C GLN A 138 17.87 -12.15 13.58
N SER A 139 19.06 -12.55 13.10
CA SER A 139 20.34 -12.29 13.77
C SER A 139 20.65 -10.79 13.86
N LEU A 140 20.44 -10.02 12.80
CA LEU A 140 20.62 -8.57 12.80
C LEU A 140 19.60 -7.90 13.73
N LYS A 141 18.36 -8.38 13.75
CA LYS A 141 17.32 -7.88 14.66
C LYS A 141 17.69 -8.12 16.12
N GLY A 142 18.18 -9.30 16.48
CA GLY A 142 18.69 -9.57 17.84
C GLY A 142 19.83 -8.63 18.23
N GLN A 143 20.74 -8.36 17.29
CA GLN A 143 21.88 -7.46 17.53
C GLN A 143 21.49 -5.96 17.63
N ILE A 144 20.47 -5.52 16.89
CA ILE A 144 20.04 -4.10 16.88
C ILE A 144 19.01 -3.81 17.96
N VAL A 145 18.07 -4.73 18.20
CA VAL A 145 16.95 -4.52 19.13
C VAL A 145 17.29 -4.96 20.56
N GLY A 146 18.37 -5.73 20.72
CA GLY A 146 18.68 -6.41 21.97
C GLY A 146 17.82 -7.66 22.10
N ASP A 147 18.39 -8.78 22.55
CA ASP A 147 17.60 -9.89 23.06
C ASP A 147 16.82 -9.37 24.28
N ASP A 148 15.51 -9.19 24.12
CA ASP A 148 14.59 -9.08 25.24
C ASP A 148 14.56 -10.47 25.91
N GLU A 149 15.35 -10.65 26.98
CA GLU A 149 15.17 -11.74 27.96
C GLU A 149 13.74 -11.74 28.53
#